data_AF-A0A7C7XY53-F1
#
_entry.id   AF-A0A7C7XY53-F1
#
_cell.length_a   1.000
_cell.length_b   1.000
_cell.length_c   1.000
_cell.angle_alpha   90.00
_cell.angle_beta   90.00
_cell.angle_gamma   90.00
#
_symmetry.space_group_name_H-M   'P 1'
#
loop_
_entity.id
_entity.type
_entity.pdbx_description
1 polymer ?
#
loop_
_entity_poly.entity_id
_entity_poly.type
_entity_poly.pdbx_seq_one_letter_code
_entity_poly.pdbx_strand_id
1 'polypeptide(L)'
;MNDLELRKQFLRIERGGGGVRLLVCEIHWDGPGNSVSAWVVDQHLPGTATDAEVNTAASGILEDNQYFRVCAECNERNPLGWMHEEQICQGCAVANHGIVY
;
A
#
# COMPACT_ATOMS: atom_id res chain seq x y z
N MET A 1 2.83 7.43 -9.84
CA MET A 1 3.15 6.01 -9.52
C MET A 1 2.07 5.11 -10.09
N ASN A 2 2.41 3.99 -10.74
CA ASN A 2 1.42 3.05 -11.30
C ASN A 2 1.23 1.83 -10.37
N ASP A 3 0.09 1.15 -10.49
CA ASP A 3 -0.31 -0.01 -9.68
C ASP A 3 0.72 -1.13 -9.68
N LEU A 4 1.43 -1.34 -10.80
CA LEU A 4 2.51 -2.34 -10.87
C LEU A 4 3.67 -2.01 -9.91
N GLU A 5 4.01 -0.73 -9.77
CA GLU A 5 5.08 -0.28 -8.88
C GLU A 5 4.63 -0.30 -7.42
N LEU A 6 3.38 0.09 -7.14
CA LEU A 6 2.78 -0.04 -5.82
C LEU A 6 2.77 -1.51 -5.37
N ARG A 7 2.36 -2.41 -6.26
CA ARG A 7 2.31 -3.83 -5.98
C ARG A 7 3.68 -4.42 -5.66
N LYS A 8 4.73 -3.99 -6.35
CA LYS A 8 6.10 -4.47 -6.08
C LYS A 8 6.67 -3.94 -4.76
N GLN A 9 6.33 -2.70 -4.40
CA GLN A 9 6.93 -2.02 -3.25
C GLN A 9 6.17 -2.27 -1.95
N PHE A 10 4.84 -2.35 -2.02
CA PHE A 10 3.96 -2.39 -0.84
C PHE A 10 3.16 -3.67 -0.71
N LEU A 11 3.31 -4.62 -1.64
CA LEU A 11 2.65 -5.91 -1.55
C LEU A 11 3.67 -7.04 -1.62
N ARG A 12 3.53 -8.02 -0.73
CA ARG A 12 4.35 -9.22 -0.72
C ARG A 12 3.47 -10.45 -0.68
N ILE A 13 3.80 -11.42 -1.53
CA ILE A 13 3.08 -12.69 -1.59
C ILE A 13 4.07 -13.77 -1.16
N GLU A 14 3.77 -14.42 -0.04
CA GLU A 14 4.59 -15.51 0.50
C GLU A 14 3.83 -16.83 0.35
N ARG A 15 4.40 -17.76 -0.43
CA ARG A 15 3.87 -19.12 -0.56
C ARG A 15 4.65 -20.04 0.37
N GLY A 16 3.95 -20.79 1.22
CA GLY A 16 4.57 -21.74 2.13
C GLY A 16 3.70 -22.98 2.36
N GLY A 17 4.20 -23.92 3.17
CA GLY A 17 3.50 -25.20 3.43
C GLY A 17 2.12 -25.07 4.08
N GLY A 18 1.76 -23.89 4.59
CA GLY A 18 0.46 -23.60 5.18
C GLY A 18 -0.53 -22.88 4.25
N GLY A 19 -0.11 -22.40 3.08
CA GLY A 19 -0.94 -21.57 2.22
C GLY A 19 -0.19 -20.42 1.55
N VAL A 20 -0.95 -19.44 1.05
CA VAL A 20 -0.42 -18.21 0.47
C VAL A 20 -0.78 -17.05 1.40
N ARG A 21 0.22 -16.31 1.88
CA ARG A 21 0.05 -15.11 2.69
C ARG A 21 0.21 -13.89 1.79
N LEU A 22 -0.75 -12.98 1.88
CA LEU A 22 -0.65 -11.65 1.27
C LEU A 22 -0.31 -10.67 2.39
N LEU A 23 0.85 -10.03 2.26
CA LEU A 23 1.31 -9.01 3.18
C LEU A 23 1.26 -7.65 2.50
N VAL A 24 0.86 -6.64 3.25
CA VAL A 24 0.88 -5.24 2.85
C VAL A 24 1.88 -4.48 3.71
N CYS A 25 2.61 -3.56 3.09
CA CYS A 25 3.54 -2.69 3.79
C CYS A 25 2.78 -1.45 4.26
N GLU A 26 2.50 -1.40 5.56
CA GLU A 26 1.95 -0.21 6.21
C GLU A 26 3.07 0.75 6.57
N ILE A 27 2.83 2.04 6.41
CA ILE A 27 3.78 3.11 6.72
C ILE A 27 3.16 3.95 7.82
N HIS A 28 3.83 3.98 8.97
CA HIS A 28 3.44 4.73 10.15
C HIS A 28 4.50 5.80 10.45
N TRP A 29 4.12 6.90 11.08
CA TRP A 29 5.05 7.97 11.44
C TRP A 29 5.23 8.02 12.95
N ASP A 30 6.43 7.68 13.43
CA ASP A 30 6.82 7.78 14.84
C ASP A 30 7.50 9.14 15.09
N GLY A 31 6.76 10.19 14.78
CA GLY A 31 7.21 11.59 14.83
C GLY A 31 7.67 12.18 13.49
N PRO A 32 8.00 13.48 13.47
CA PRO A 32 8.43 14.18 12.26
C PRO A 32 9.70 13.57 11.67
N GLY A 33 9.71 13.33 10.36
CA GLY A 33 10.86 12.74 9.65
C GLY A 33 11.13 11.26 9.91
N ASN A 34 10.37 10.57 10.77
CA ASN A 34 10.63 9.19 11.15
C ASN A 34 9.48 8.25 10.72
N SER A 35 9.52 7.81 9.47
CA SER A 35 8.58 6.80 8.97
C SER A 35 9.08 5.40 9.28
N VAL A 36 8.20 4.60 9.88
CA VAL A 36 8.39 3.18 10.17
C VAL A 36 7.52 2.39 9.22
N SER A 37 8.13 1.49 8.45
CA SER A 37 7.40 0.54 7.61
C SER A 37 7.28 -0.81 8.31
N ALA A 38 6.09 -1.39 8.28
CA ALA A 38 5.80 -2.71 8.83
C ALA A 38 5.04 -3.56 7.82
N TRP A 39 5.44 -4.83 7.69
CA TRP A 39 4.72 -5.79 6.86
C TRP A 39 3.66 -6.49 7.70
N VAL A 40 2.39 -6.26 7.36
CA VAL A 40 1.24 -6.85 8.04
C VAL A 40 0.61 -7.89 7.13
N VAL A 41 0.23 -9.04 7.68
CA VAL A 41 -0.53 -10.05 6.93
C VAL A 41 -1.97 -9.57 6.83
N ASP A 42 -2.40 -9.23 5.62
CA ASP A 42 -3.78 -8.84 5.36
C ASP A 42 -4.67 -10.08 5.18
N GLN A 43 -4.23 -11.03 4.34
CA GLN A 43 -5.04 -12.21 4.00
C GLN A 43 -4.22 -13.49 3.94
N HIS A 44 -4.92 -14.59 4.23
CA HIS A 44 -4.39 -15.94 4.06
C HIS A 44 -5.28 -16.73 3.11
N LEU A 45 -4.70 -17.17 1.99
CA LEU A 45 -5.34 -18.05 1.03
C LEU A 45 -4.88 -19.50 1.24
N PRO A 46 -5.72 -20.49 0.91
CA PRO A 46 -5.33 -21.88 0.96
C PRO A 46 -4.16 -22.17 0.01
N GLY A 47 -3.37 -23.21 0.30
CA GLY A 47 -2.24 -23.61 -0.55
C GLY A 47 -2.64 -24.10 -1.94
N THR A 48 -3.93 -24.39 -2.13
CA THR A 48 -4.54 -24.74 -3.42
C THR A 48 -5.00 -23.52 -4.22
N ALA A 49 -4.82 -22.30 -3.69
CA ALA A 49 -5.21 -21.08 -4.39
C ALA A 49 -4.43 -20.92 -5.70
N THR A 50 -5.18 -20.66 -6.75
CA THR A 50 -4.66 -20.41 -8.08
C THR A 50 -3.96 -19.05 -8.15
N ASP A 51 -3.07 -18.89 -9.15
CA ASP A 51 -2.44 -17.60 -9.41
C ASP A 51 -3.46 -16.50 -9.71
N ALA A 52 -4.60 -16.85 -10.31
CA ALA A 52 -5.69 -15.91 -10.55
C ALA A 52 -6.30 -15.39 -9.23
N GLU A 53 -6.63 -16.30 -8.30
CA GLU A 53 -7.17 -15.92 -6.97
C GLU A 53 -6.18 -15.08 -6.17
N VAL A 54 -4.89 -15.45 -6.20
CA VAL A 54 -3.82 -14.67 -5.56
C VAL A 54 -3.70 -13.28 -6.17
N ASN A 55 -3.81 -13.16 -7.50
CA ASN A 55 -3.80 -11.87 -8.19
C ASN A 55 -5.03 -11.03 -7.86
N THR A 56 -6.22 -11.62 -7.83
CA THR A 56 -7.46 -10.92 -7.45
C THR A 56 -7.39 -10.40 -6.02
N ALA A 57 -6.93 -11.23 -5.06
CA ALA A 57 -6.75 -10.80 -3.69
C ALA A 57 -5.72 -9.66 -3.59
N ALA A 58 -4.59 -9.77 -4.30
CA ALA A 58 -3.58 -8.72 -4.35
C ALA A 58 -4.09 -7.40 -4.93
N SER A 59 -4.90 -7.44 -5.99
CA SER A 59 -5.54 -6.24 -6.54
C SER A 59 -6.54 -5.64 -5.55
N GLY A 60 -7.32 -6.48 -4.86
CA GLY A 60 -8.26 -6.03 -3.83
C GLY A 60 -7.57 -5.24 -2.72
N ILE A 61 -6.35 -5.62 -2.32
CA ILE A 61 -5.56 -4.88 -1.33
C ILE A 61 -5.18 -3.49 -1.83
N LEU A 62 -4.82 -3.35 -3.11
CA LEU A 62 -4.50 -2.04 -3.70
C LEU A 62 -5.73 -1.12 -3.80
N GLU A 63 -6.90 -1.71 -3.98
CA GLU A 63 -8.17 -1.00 -3.99
C GLU A 63 -8.69 -0.70 -2.57
N ASP A 64 -8.07 -1.28 -1.55
CA ASP A 64 -8.46 -1.08 -0.18
C ASP A 64 -7.97 0.26 0.36
N ASN A 65 -8.97 1.08 0.66
CA ASN A 65 -8.88 2.38 1.27
C ASN A 65 -8.19 2.41 2.64
N GLN A 66 -8.11 1.28 3.35
CA GLN A 66 -7.36 1.20 4.61
C GLN A 66 -5.83 1.27 4.37
N TYR A 67 -5.35 0.87 3.19
CA TYR A 67 -3.93 0.81 2.87
C TYR A 67 -3.50 1.81 1.81
N PHE A 68 -4.35 2.06 0.81
CA PHE A 68 -4.04 2.94 -0.31
C PHE A 68 -5.17 3.93 -0.55
N ARG A 69 -4.81 5.17 -0.88
CA ARG A 69 -5.75 6.23 -1.25
C ARG A 69 -5.35 6.84 -2.58
N VAL A 70 -6.31 7.46 -3.25
CA VAL A 70 -6.06 8.24 -4.46
C VAL A 70 -5.88 9.69 -4.08
N CYS A 71 -4.77 10.30 -4.51
CA CYS A 71 -4.52 11.72 -4.31
C CYS A 71 -5.55 12.55 -5.07
N ALA A 72 -6.20 13.49 -4.38
CA ALA A 72 -7.22 14.36 -4.99
C ALA A 72 -6.69 15.30 -6.09
N GLU A 73 -5.37 15.50 -6.18
CA GLU A 73 -4.77 16.42 -7.15
C GLU A 73 -4.16 15.72 -8.36
N CYS A 74 -3.28 14.73 -8.14
CA CYS A 74 -2.64 14.02 -9.24
C CYS A 74 -3.40 12.76 -9.70
N ASN A 75 -4.47 12.37 -8.99
CA ASN A 75 -5.23 11.14 -9.21
C ASN A 75 -4.39 9.85 -9.15
N GLU A 76 -3.20 9.91 -8.53
CA GLU A 76 -2.36 8.73 -8.34
C GLU A 76 -2.66 8.05 -7.02
N ARG A 77 -2.65 6.71 -7.04
CA ARG A 77 -2.77 5.90 -5.83
C ARG A 77 -1.47 5.91 -5.04
N ASN A 78 -1.58 6.08 -3.73
CA ASN A 78 -0.46 6.16 -2.79
C ASN A 78 -0.77 5.39 -1.51
N PRO A 79 0.23 4.83 -0.82
CA PRO A 79 0.07 4.29 0.52
C PRO A 79 -0.49 5.35 1.47
N LEU A 80 -1.37 4.96 2.40
CA LEU A 80 -2.00 5.88 3.35
C LEU A 80 -0.96 6.68 4.15
N GLY A 81 0.14 6.05 4.57
CA GLY A 81 1.22 6.73 5.28
C GLY A 81 2.01 7.74 4.42
N TRP A 82 1.80 7.78 3.11
CA TRP A 82 2.34 8.82 2.21
C TRP A 82 1.28 9.84 1.79
N MET A 83 0.11 9.81 2.43
CA MET A 83 -0.91 10.82 2.26
C MET A 83 -0.75 11.91 3.32
N HIS A 84 -0.90 13.16 2.90
CA HIS A 84 -1.11 14.32 3.76
C HIS A 84 -2.60 14.45 4.05
N GLU A 85 -2.96 14.45 5.34
CA GLU A 85 -4.35 14.56 5.82
C GLU A 85 -5.32 13.59 5.11
N GLU A 86 -4.81 12.45 4.65
CA GLU A 86 -5.56 11.43 3.90
C GLU A 86 -6.18 11.91 2.56
N GLN A 87 -5.87 13.13 2.09
CA GLN A 87 -6.48 13.74 0.90
C GLN A 87 -5.53 13.86 -0.29
N ILE A 88 -4.30 14.32 -0.07
CA ILE A 88 -3.31 14.54 -1.13
C ILE A 88 -2.05 13.74 -0.82
N CYS A 89 -1.28 13.34 -1.83
CA CYS A 89 0.00 12.68 -1.57
C CYS A 89 1.04 13.69 -1.06
N GLN A 90 2.04 13.21 -0.31
CA GLN A 90 3.14 14.05 0.16
C GLN A 90 3.85 14.81 -0.97
N GLY A 91 3.96 14.20 -2.16
CA GLY A 91 4.50 14.86 -3.35
C GLY A 91 3.72 16.10 -3.77
N CYS A 92 2.39 16.01 -3.83
CA CYS A 92 1.50 17.14 -4.10
C CYS A 92 1.51 18.17 -2.97
N ALA A 93 1.54 17.71 -1.71
CA ALA A 93 1.64 18.60 -0.55
C ALA A 93 2.91 19.46 -0.60
N VAL A 94 4.05 18.88 -0.96
CA VAL A 94 5.31 19.62 -1.16
C VAL A 94 5.21 20.55 -2.36
N ALA A 95 4.79 20.03 -3.52
CA ALA A 95 4.83 20.76 -4.79
C ALA A 95 3.85 21.93 -4.86
N ASN A 96 2.64 21.77 -4.32
CA ASN A 96 1.53 22.71 -4.50
C ASN A 96 1.20 23.52 -3.24
N HIS A 97 1.56 23.00 -2.05
CA HIS A 97 1.20 23.61 -0.76
C HIS A 97 2.41 24.00 0.10
N GLY A 98 3.64 23.71 -0.35
CA GLY A 98 4.86 24.09 0.36
C GLY A 98 5.08 23.35 1.69
N ILE A 99 4.45 22.18 1.88
CA ILE A 99 4.63 21.34 3.08
C ILE A 99 6.01 20.68 3.07
N VAL A 100 6.62 20.51 4.24
CA VAL A 100 7.93 19.84 4.43
C VAL A 100 7.76 18.73 5.48
N TYR A 101 8.29 17.54 5.20
CA TYR A 101 8.19 16.33 6.04
C TYR A 101 9.53 15.90 6.62
#